data_AF-A0A7W0UNT7-F1
#
_entry.id   AF-A0A7W0UNT7-F1
#
_cell.length_a   1.000
_cell.length_b   1.000
_cell.length_c   1.000
_cell.angle_alpha   90.00
_cell.angle_beta   90.00
_cell.angle_gamma   90.00
#
_symmetry.space_group_name_H-M   'P 1'
#
loop_
_entity.id
_entity.type
_entity.pdbx_description
1 polymer ?
#
loop_
_entity_poly.entity_id
_entity_poly.type
_entity_poly.pdbx_seq_one_letter_code
_entity_poly.pdbx_strand_id
1 'polypeptide(L)'
;MDVFAAAGLQKPDISLLSDEFLAEVRELPQRNLAVELLRKLLNDEVKARTKRNVVQGRAFSELLEATIRRYRNRAIETAQVIEELIALAKEMREAQRRGEELGLSEEEIAFYDALESNDSAVAVLGDETLRTIARELSDTVRRNATIDWTVKAAAAGSFGEAQAPEAEAWVAPNGRVSPAPGLFVAQVVGESMNQRIPNGAFCVFRAPVEGSRTGRVLLVQHRAISDPETGGSYTVKLYERVSPDAVLLKPQTDVDGYEPIEIQASADDLRVIAELVEVLGVLS
;
A
#
# COMPACT_ATOMS: atom_id res chain seq x y z
N MET A 1 -12.10 -0.81 -33.14
CA MET A 1 -11.93 -2.05 -33.93
C MET A 1 -11.79 -3.21 -32.95
N ASP A 2 -12.64 -4.23 -33.07
CA ASP A 2 -12.56 -5.45 -32.23
C ASP A 2 -11.50 -6.39 -32.82
N VAL A 3 -10.36 -6.49 -32.13
CA VAL A 3 -9.19 -7.29 -32.59
C VAL A 3 -9.52 -8.78 -32.65
N PHE A 4 -10.48 -9.25 -31.84
CA PHE A 4 -10.93 -10.65 -31.84
C PHE A 4 -11.76 -10.95 -33.10
N ALA A 5 -12.67 -10.05 -33.46
CA ALA A 5 -13.45 -10.16 -34.69
C ALA A 5 -12.56 -10.07 -35.94
N ALA A 6 -11.51 -9.26 -35.91
CA ALA A 6 -10.52 -9.16 -36.99
C ALA A 6 -9.66 -10.43 -37.14
N ALA A 7 -9.50 -11.22 -36.07
CA ALA A 7 -8.77 -12.49 -36.06
C ALA A 7 -9.67 -13.70 -36.40
N GLY A 8 -10.97 -13.51 -36.61
CA GLY A 8 -11.92 -14.60 -36.88
C GLY A 8 -12.27 -15.44 -35.65
N LEU A 9 -11.95 -14.98 -34.44
CA LEU A 9 -12.22 -15.68 -33.20
C LEU A 9 -13.63 -15.32 -32.70
N GLN A 10 -14.45 -16.33 -32.38
CA GLN A 10 -15.70 -16.08 -31.64
C GLN A 10 -15.36 -15.58 -30.24
N LYS A 11 -16.10 -14.60 -29.72
CA LYS A 11 -15.92 -14.12 -28.33
C LYS A 11 -16.03 -15.32 -27.38
N PRO A 12 -14.97 -15.67 -26.64
CA PRO A 12 -15.04 -16.83 -25.76
C PRO A 12 -15.94 -16.53 -24.57
N ASP A 13 -16.88 -17.42 -24.26
CA ASP A 13 -17.52 -17.52 -22.93
C ASP A 13 -16.59 -18.20 -21.90
N ILE A 14 -15.48 -18.78 -22.39
CA ILE A 14 -14.49 -19.55 -21.64
C ILE A 14 -13.27 -18.67 -21.40
N SER A 15 -12.69 -18.74 -20.18
CA SER A 15 -11.50 -18.00 -19.73
C SER A 15 -10.56 -17.69 -20.89
N LEU A 16 -10.34 -16.40 -21.17
CA LEU A 16 -9.56 -15.86 -22.29
C LEU A 16 -8.09 -16.38 -22.36
N LEU A 17 -7.68 -17.22 -21.42
CA LEU A 17 -6.37 -17.85 -21.30
C LEU A 17 -6.43 -19.40 -21.36
N SER A 18 -7.54 -19.99 -21.83
CA SER A 18 -7.67 -21.46 -21.90
C SER A 18 -6.62 -22.09 -22.83
N ASP A 19 -6.29 -23.35 -22.59
CA ASP A 19 -5.28 -24.04 -23.40
C ASP A 19 -5.72 -24.18 -24.86
N GLU A 20 -7.02 -24.35 -25.09
CA GLU A 20 -7.62 -24.37 -26.42
C GLU A 20 -7.44 -23.03 -27.14
N PHE A 21 -7.76 -21.91 -26.46
CA PHE A 21 -7.60 -20.58 -27.04
C PHE A 21 -6.13 -20.27 -27.34
N LEU A 22 -5.22 -20.58 -26.41
CA LEU A 22 -3.78 -20.35 -26.62
C LEU A 22 -3.25 -21.21 -27.79
N ALA A 23 -3.77 -22.43 -27.97
CA ALA A 23 -3.45 -23.26 -29.12
C ALA A 23 -3.98 -22.67 -30.44
N GLU A 24 -5.22 -22.14 -30.46
CA GLU A 24 -5.78 -21.46 -31.63
C GLU A 24 -4.95 -20.23 -32.01
N VAL A 25 -4.58 -19.40 -31.02
CA VAL A 25 -3.76 -18.21 -31.24
C VAL A 25 -2.35 -18.56 -31.73
N ARG A 26 -1.80 -19.69 -31.27
CA ARG A 26 -0.52 -20.23 -31.75
C ARG A 26 -0.57 -20.62 -33.23
N GLU A 27 -1.71 -21.11 -33.72
CA GLU A 27 -1.86 -21.55 -35.11
C GLU A 27 -2.29 -20.44 -36.08
N LEU A 28 -2.49 -19.21 -35.60
CA LEU A 28 -2.87 -18.09 -36.45
C LEU A 28 -1.85 -17.85 -37.58
N PRO A 29 -2.30 -17.75 -38.86
CA PRO A 29 -1.41 -17.48 -39.99
C PRO A 29 -0.69 -16.14 -39.85
N GLN A 30 -1.37 -15.15 -39.28
CA GLN A 30 -0.84 -13.82 -39.05
C GLN A 30 -0.15 -13.74 -37.69
N ARG A 31 1.13 -14.09 -37.64
CA ARG A 31 1.93 -14.11 -36.40
C ARG A 31 1.97 -12.78 -35.65
N ASN A 32 2.02 -11.66 -36.37
CA ASN A 32 1.98 -10.33 -35.75
C ASN A 32 0.63 -10.03 -35.09
N LEU A 33 -0.46 -10.54 -35.66
CA LEU A 33 -1.78 -10.43 -35.06
C LEU A 33 -1.87 -11.26 -33.78
N ALA A 34 -1.28 -12.47 -33.77
CA ALA A 34 -1.19 -13.31 -32.58
C ALA A 34 -0.45 -12.60 -31.43
N VAL A 35 0.71 -11.97 -31.72
CA VAL A 35 1.45 -11.19 -30.72
C VAL A 35 0.62 -10.03 -30.17
N GLU A 36 -0.03 -9.25 -31.03
CA GLU A 36 -0.86 -8.11 -30.61
C GLU A 36 -2.07 -8.55 -29.78
N LEU A 37 -2.70 -9.67 -30.15
CA LEU A 37 -3.81 -10.26 -29.42
C LEU A 37 -3.39 -10.73 -28.03
N LEU A 38 -2.35 -11.57 -27.94
CA LEU A 38 -1.80 -12.05 -26.66
C LEU A 38 -1.35 -10.88 -25.79
N ARG A 39 -0.64 -9.90 -26.37
CA ARG A 39 -0.20 -8.72 -25.63
C ARG A 39 -1.37 -7.99 -25.00
N LYS A 40 -2.42 -7.71 -25.78
CA LYS A 40 -3.59 -6.97 -25.29
C LYS A 40 -4.28 -7.76 -24.17
N LEU A 41 -4.49 -9.04 -24.39
CA LEU A 41 -5.18 -9.93 -23.48
C LEU A 41 -4.43 -10.09 -22.15
N LEU A 42 -3.12 -10.35 -22.21
CA LEU A 42 -2.27 -10.45 -21.03
C LEU A 42 -2.17 -9.12 -20.29
N ASN A 43 -2.07 -8.00 -21.01
CA ASN A 43 -2.06 -6.68 -20.38
C ASN A 43 -3.38 -6.37 -19.66
N ASP A 44 -4.51 -6.74 -20.23
CA ASP A 44 -5.82 -6.56 -19.61
C ASP A 44 -5.98 -7.46 -18.37
N GLU A 45 -5.50 -8.71 -18.44
CA GLU A 45 -5.47 -9.63 -17.29
C GLU A 45 -4.53 -9.12 -16.18
N VAL A 46 -3.31 -8.70 -16.52
CA VAL A 46 -2.36 -8.11 -15.57
C VAL A 46 -3.00 -6.92 -14.87
N LYS A 47 -3.65 -6.01 -15.61
CA LYS A 47 -4.36 -4.87 -15.00
C LYS A 47 -5.50 -5.29 -14.08
N ALA A 48 -6.28 -6.29 -14.45
CA ALA A 48 -7.34 -6.82 -13.61
C ALA A 48 -6.77 -7.40 -12.31
N ARG A 49 -5.65 -8.13 -12.42
CA ARG A 49 -4.98 -8.77 -11.30
C ARG A 49 -4.25 -7.80 -10.39
N THR A 50 -3.56 -6.78 -10.92
CA THR A 50 -2.87 -5.76 -10.12
C THR A 50 -3.79 -5.06 -9.13
N LYS A 51 -5.08 -4.90 -9.47
CA LYS A 51 -6.07 -4.33 -8.55
C LYS A 51 -6.34 -5.17 -7.31
N ARG A 52 -6.07 -6.48 -7.38
CA ARG A 52 -6.38 -7.46 -6.33
C ARG A 52 -5.12 -7.98 -5.64
N ASN A 53 -4.05 -8.14 -6.41
CA ASN A 53 -2.75 -8.64 -5.96
C ASN A 53 -1.63 -7.85 -6.65
N VAL A 54 -1.12 -6.83 -5.95
CA VAL A 54 -0.11 -5.90 -6.49
C VAL A 54 1.22 -6.62 -6.72
N VAL A 55 1.56 -7.61 -5.91
CA VAL A 55 2.84 -8.34 -5.97
C VAL A 55 2.91 -9.18 -7.23
N GLN A 56 1.91 -10.05 -7.46
CA GLN A 56 1.79 -10.82 -8.69
C GLN A 56 1.60 -9.91 -9.91
N GLY A 57 0.78 -8.87 -9.78
CA GLY A 57 0.55 -7.88 -10.85
C GLY A 57 1.84 -7.22 -11.32
N ARG A 58 2.71 -6.81 -10.39
CA ARG A 58 4.03 -6.24 -10.70
C ARG A 58 4.93 -7.26 -11.39
N ALA A 59 5.07 -8.46 -10.84
CA ALA A 59 5.91 -9.51 -11.40
C ALA A 59 5.52 -9.85 -12.85
N PHE A 60 4.23 -10.07 -13.12
CA PHE A 60 3.74 -10.36 -14.48
C PHE A 60 3.85 -9.16 -15.42
N SER A 61 3.67 -7.94 -14.92
CA SER A 61 3.87 -6.71 -15.72
C SER A 61 5.32 -6.60 -16.17
N GLU A 62 6.28 -6.83 -15.28
CA GLU A 62 7.71 -6.79 -15.59
C GLU A 62 8.10 -7.85 -16.63
N LEU A 63 7.58 -9.08 -16.49
CA LEU A 63 7.78 -10.16 -17.47
C LEU A 63 7.18 -9.82 -18.85
N LEU A 64 5.95 -9.31 -18.87
CA LEU A 64 5.26 -8.91 -20.10
C LEU A 64 6.03 -7.80 -20.83
N GLU A 65 6.43 -6.75 -20.11
CA GLU A 65 7.20 -5.64 -20.67
C GLU A 65 8.57 -6.10 -21.18
N ALA A 66 9.26 -6.96 -20.45
CA ALA A 66 10.55 -7.50 -20.87
C ALA A 66 10.45 -8.30 -22.18
N THR A 67 9.40 -9.11 -22.33
CA THR A 67 9.12 -9.89 -23.55
C THR A 67 8.80 -8.98 -24.73
N ILE A 68 7.93 -7.98 -24.54
CA ILE A 68 7.59 -6.99 -25.58
C ILE A 68 8.82 -6.18 -25.98
N ARG A 69 9.66 -5.78 -25.01
CA ARG A 69 10.89 -5.03 -25.28
C ARG A 69 11.86 -5.84 -26.13
N ARG A 70 12.06 -7.12 -25.82
CA ARG A 70 12.89 -8.02 -26.64
C ARG A 70 12.33 -8.17 -28.06
N TYR A 71 11.01 -8.29 -28.22
CA TYR A 71 10.38 -8.30 -29.55
C TYR A 71 10.63 -7.01 -30.34
N ARG A 72 10.36 -5.84 -29.73
CA ARG A 72 10.54 -4.53 -30.38
C ARG A 72 11.98 -4.28 -30.81
N ASN A 73 12.94 -4.73 -30.01
CA ASN A 73 14.36 -4.61 -30.30
C ASN A 73 14.86 -5.68 -31.28
N ARG A 74 13.96 -6.52 -31.84
CA ARG A 74 14.28 -7.69 -32.69
C ARG A 74 15.29 -8.64 -32.06
N ALA A 75 15.32 -8.70 -30.73
CA ALA A 75 16.22 -9.56 -29.98
C ALA A 75 15.73 -11.02 -29.96
N ILE A 76 14.47 -11.26 -30.32
CA ILE A 76 13.82 -12.58 -30.41
C ILE A 76 12.90 -12.62 -31.64
N GLU A 77 12.71 -13.81 -32.20
CA GLU A 77 11.82 -14.02 -33.34
C GLU A 77 10.34 -13.98 -32.95
N THR A 78 9.45 -13.62 -33.87
CA THR A 78 8.00 -13.53 -33.60
C THR A 78 7.42 -14.84 -33.05
N ALA A 79 7.90 -16.00 -33.53
CA ALA A 79 7.48 -17.30 -33.00
C ALA A 79 7.87 -17.46 -31.51
N GLN A 80 9.11 -17.09 -31.16
CA GLN A 80 9.58 -17.13 -29.77
C GLN A 80 8.79 -16.19 -28.86
N VAL A 81 8.42 -15.00 -29.33
CA VAL A 81 7.57 -14.07 -28.58
C VAL A 81 6.21 -14.68 -28.26
N ILE A 82 5.59 -15.34 -29.24
CA ILE A 82 4.31 -16.02 -29.05
C ILE A 82 4.44 -17.10 -27.97
N GLU A 83 5.51 -17.91 -28.01
CA GLU A 83 5.76 -18.92 -26.98
C GLU A 83 5.95 -18.30 -25.59
N GLU A 84 6.72 -17.21 -25.47
CA GLU A 84 6.94 -16.54 -24.18
C GLU A 84 5.65 -15.91 -23.63
N LEU A 85 4.80 -15.34 -24.50
CA LEU A 85 3.49 -14.83 -24.10
C LEU A 85 2.52 -15.95 -23.71
N ILE A 86 2.55 -17.10 -24.39
CA ILE A 86 1.76 -18.29 -24.02
C ILE A 86 2.27 -18.87 -22.69
N ALA A 87 3.58 -18.90 -22.45
CA ALA A 87 4.14 -19.34 -21.18
C ALA A 87 3.67 -18.43 -20.04
N LEU A 88 3.74 -17.11 -20.23
CA LEU A 88 3.22 -16.13 -19.28
C LEU A 88 1.72 -16.32 -19.01
N ALA A 89 0.92 -16.56 -20.05
CA ALA A 89 -0.50 -16.88 -19.91
C ALA A 89 -0.75 -18.09 -18.98
N LYS A 90 0.05 -19.15 -19.15
CA LYS A 90 -0.03 -20.37 -18.34
C LYS A 90 0.43 -20.14 -16.90
N GLU A 91 1.52 -19.41 -16.69
CA GLU A 91 2.00 -19.03 -15.36
C GLU A 91 0.94 -18.22 -14.59
N MET A 92 0.27 -17.28 -15.27
CA MET A 92 -0.82 -16.51 -14.65
C MET A 92 -2.00 -17.41 -14.24
N ARG A 93 -2.36 -18.41 -15.04
CA ARG A 93 -3.39 -19.40 -14.68
C ARG A 93 -2.97 -20.29 -13.52
N GLU A 94 -1.74 -20.77 -13.55
CA GLU A 94 -1.18 -21.60 -12.48
C GLU A 94 -1.17 -20.84 -11.16
N ALA A 95 -0.73 -19.58 -11.16
CA ALA A 95 -0.76 -18.73 -9.98
C ALA A 95 -2.17 -18.59 -9.38
N GLN A 96 -3.20 -18.60 -10.23
CA GLN A 96 -4.60 -18.58 -9.76
C GLN A 96 -5.02 -19.92 -9.16
N ARG A 97 -4.67 -21.04 -9.82
CA ARG A 97 -4.95 -22.39 -9.31
C ARG A 97 -4.24 -22.66 -7.98
N ARG A 98 -3.01 -22.16 -7.80
CA ARG A 98 -2.29 -22.25 -6.52
C ARG A 98 -3.08 -21.65 -5.37
N GLY A 99 -3.74 -20.50 -5.57
CA GLY A 99 -4.62 -19.91 -4.56
C GLY A 99 -5.74 -20.85 -4.15
N GLU A 100 -6.38 -21.51 -5.12
CA GLU A 100 -7.44 -22.49 -4.90
C GLU A 100 -6.93 -23.76 -4.19
N GLU A 101 -5.77 -24.29 -4.61
CA GLU A 101 -5.13 -25.46 -3.99
C GLU A 101 -4.71 -25.24 -2.54
N LEU A 102 -4.23 -24.03 -2.23
CA LEU A 102 -3.89 -23.61 -0.86
C LEU A 102 -5.14 -23.32 -0.01
N GLY A 103 -6.34 -23.38 -0.62
CA GLY A 103 -7.61 -23.07 0.02
C GLY A 103 -7.71 -21.61 0.47
N LEU A 104 -6.94 -20.72 -0.16
CA LEU A 104 -6.91 -19.29 0.15
C LEU A 104 -7.89 -18.56 -0.76
N SER A 105 -8.62 -17.60 -0.19
CA SER A 105 -9.41 -16.64 -0.95
C SER A 105 -8.50 -15.67 -1.72
N GLU A 106 -9.09 -14.94 -2.67
CA GLU A 106 -8.36 -13.99 -3.51
C GLU A 106 -7.67 -12.87 -2.71
N GLU A 107 -8.22 -12.50 -1.55
CA GLU A 107 -7.61 -11.54 -0.63
C GLU A 107 -6.43 -12.18 0.13
N GLU A 108 -6.62 -13.41 0.64
CA GLU A 108 -5.59 -14.12 1.41
C GLU A 108 -4.37 -14.47 0.56
N ILE A 109 -4.55 -14.90 -0.70
CA ILE A 109 -3.42 -15.20 -1.58
C ILE A 109 -2.58 -13.95 -1.88
N ALA A 110 -3.18 -12.76 -1.93
CA ALA A 110 -2.44 -11.51 -2.10
C ALA A 110 -1.54 -11.19 -0.90
N PHE A 111 -2.02 -11.44 0.32
CA PHE A 111 -1.20 -11.34 1.53
C PHE A 111 -0.11 -12.42 1.55
N TYR A 112 -0.46 -13.65 1.18
CA TYR A 112 0.50 -14.75 1.07
C TYR A 112 1.65 -14.39 0.11
N ASP A 113 1.36 -13.95 -1.11
CA ASP A 113 2.37 -13.56 -2.10
C ASP A 113 3.23 -12.36 -1.59
N ALA A 114 2.64 -11.42 -0.85
CA ALA A 114 3.37 -10.31 -0.24
C ALA A 114 4.35 -10.77 0.84
N LEU A 115 3.94 -11.74 1.67
CA LEU A 115 4.82 -12.34 2.67
C LEU A 115 5.93 -13.17 2.00
N GLU A 116 5.62 -13.83 0.88
CA GLU A 116 6.59 -14.61 0.10
C GLU A 116 7.68 -13.72 -0.52
N SER A 117 7.33 -12.50 -0.93
CA SER A 117 8.28 -11.54 -1.51
C SER A 117 9.38 -11.06 -0.54
N ASN A 118 9.25 -11.35 0.76
CA ASN A 118 10.27 -11.08 1.76
C ASN A 118 11.04 -12.39 2.03
N ASP A 119 12.13 -12.60 1.29
CA ASP A 119 12.95 -13.83 1.29
C ASP A 119 13.33 -14.36 2.70
N SER A 120 13.35 -13.48 3.71
CA SER A 120 13.63 -13.83 5.11
C SER A 120 12.49 -14.59 5.81
N ALA A 121 11.24 -14.37 5.40
CA ALA A 121 10.06 -14.97 6.02
C ALA A 121 9.81 -16.41 5.55
N VAL A 122 10.05 -16.69 4.27
CA VAL A 122 9.80 -18.00 3.64
C VAL A 122 10.76 -19.07 4.15
N ALA A 123 12.06 -18.73 4.26
CA ALA A 123 13.10 -19.67 4.68
C ALA A 123 12.94 -20.15 6.13
N VAL A 124 12.21 -19.39 6.97
CA VAL A 124 12.12 -19.62 8.42
C VAL A 124 10.74 -20.17 8.84
N LEU A 125 9.66 -19.72 8.20
CA LEU A 125 8.29 -19.97 8.68
C LEU A 125 7.60 -21.16 8.00
N GLY A 126 7.94 -21.45 6.74
CA GLY A 126 7.29 -22.51 5.95
C GLY A 126 5.85 -22.18 5.53
N ASP A 127 5.35 -22.95 4.55
CA ASP A 127 4.09 -22.68 3.84
C ASP A 127 2.84 -22.70 4.73
N GLU A 128 2.77 -23.58 5.74
CA GLU A 128 1.63 -23.65 6.65
C GLU A 128 1.50 -22.39 7.52
N THR A 129 2.62 -21.87 8.04
CA THR A 129 2.62 -20.65 8.85
C THR A 129 2.32 -19.42 8.01
N LEU A 130 2.86 -19.32 6.79
CA LEU A 130 2.54 -18.22 5.87
C LEU A 130 1.05 -18.18 5.52
N ARG A 131 0.42 -19.34 5.30
CA ARG A 131 -1.03 -19.44 5.12
C ARG A 131 -1.80 -18.94 6.33
N THR A 132 -1.42 -19.33 7.54
CA THR A 132 -2.07 -18.84 8.77
C THR A 132 -1.97 -17.32 8.88
N ILE A 133 -0.78 -16.75 8.67
CA ILE A 133 -0.58 -15.30 8.73
C ILE A 133 -1.41 -14.59 7.65
N ALA A 134 -1.44 -15.11 6.43
CA ALA A 134 -2.21 -14.54 5.33
C ALA A 134 -3.73 -14.52 5.63
N ARG A 135 -4.27 -15.60 6.22
CA ARG A 135 -5.65 -15.66 6.71
C ARG A 135 -5.92 -14.63 7.80
N GLU A 136 -5.06 -14.56 8.80
CA GLU A 136 -5.20 -13.63 9.92
C GLU A 136 -5.11 -12.17 9.47
N LEU A 137 -4.19 -11.84 8.55
CA LEU A 137 -4.07 -10.51 7.97
C LEU A 137 -5.30 -10.15 7.14
N SER A 138 -5.75 -11.06 6.27
CA SER A 138 -6.96 -10.87 5.47
C SER A 138 -8.19 -10.66 6.35
N ASP A 139 -8.40 -11.49 7.37
CA ASP A 139 -9.51 -11.36 8.33
C ASP A 139 -9.40 -10.07 9.15
N THR A 140 -8.19 -9.66 9.50
CA THR A 140 -7.96 -8.39 10.20
C THR A 140 -8.30 -7.21 9.29
N VAL A 141 -7.87 -7.23 8.03
CA VAL A 141 -8.24 -6.19 7.06
C VAL A 141 -9.72 -6.21 6.79
N ARG A 142 -10.37 -7.36 6.57
CA ARG A 142 -11.81 -7.48 6.32
C ARG A 142 -12.64 -6.95 7.49
N ARG A 143 -12.29 -7.32 8.73
CA ARG A 143 -12.93 -6.82 9.96
C ARG A 143 -12.75 -5.30 10.12
N ASN A 144 -11.64 -4.76 9.62
CA ASN A 144 -11.36 -3.33 9.62
C ASN A 144 -11.85 -2.61 8.35
N ALA A 145 -12.16 -3.31 7.26
CA ALA A 145 -12.61 -2.77 5.96
C ALA A 145 -14.11 -2.48 5.94
N THR A 146 -14.88 -3.10 6.86
CA THR A 146 -16.26 -2.67 7.16
C THR A 146 -16.28 -1.29 7.85
N ILE A 147 -15.12 -0.76 8.24
CA ILE A 147 -14.95 0.61 8.72
C ILE A 147 -14.55 1.47 7.52
N ASP A 148 -15.59 1.68 6.72
CA ASP A 148 -15.78 2.66 5.66
C ASP A 148 -14.56 3.56 5.35
N TRP A 149 -13.78 3.14 4.36
CA TRP A 149 -12.73 3.94 3.71
C TRP A 149 -13.26 5.24 3.08
N THR A 150 -14.58 5.42 3.01
CA THR A 150 -15.25 6.64 2.56
C THR A 150 -15.06 7.81 3.55
N VAL A 151 -14.65 7.56 4.80
CA VAL A 151 -14.45 8.63 5.80
C VAL A 151 -13.09 9.36 5.64
N LYS A 152 -12.09 8.80 4.93
CA LYS A 152 -10.78 9.46 4.78
C LYS A 152 -10.71 10.57 3.73
N ALA A 153 -11.73 10.74 2.88
CA ALA A 153 -11.92 11.96 2.08
C ALA A 153 -12.91 12.95 2.71
N ALA A 154 -13.79 12.50 3.62
CA ALA A 154 -14.91 13.30 4.12
C ALA A 154 -14.75 13.83 5.57
N ALA A 155 -13.80 13.33 6.37
CA ALA A 155 -13.38 14.03 7.60
C ALA A 155 -12.44 15.22 7.31
N ALA A 156 -12.07 15.40 6.03
CA ALA A 156 -11.56 16.64 5.44
C ALA A 156 -12.69 17.65 5.21
N GLY A 157 -13.49 17.93 6.25
CA GLY A 157 -14.20 19.19 6.34
C GLY A 157 -13.18 20.27 6.68
N SER A 158 -12.61 20.90 5.64
CA SER A 158 -11.53 21.90 5.68
C SER A 158 -10.10 21.37 5.84
N PHE A 159 -9.69 20.42 4.99
CA PHE A 159 -8.36 20.55 4.41
C PHE A 159 -8.52 21.35 3.13
N GLY A 160 -8.10 22.62 3.15
CA GLY A 160 -7.99 23.41 1.93
C GLY A 160 -7.09 22.67 0.95
N GLU A 161 -7.44 22.75 -0.34
CA GLU A 161 -6.81 22.07 -1.49
C GLU A 161 -5.31 21.78 -1.30
N ALA A 162 -5.00 20.62 -0.73
CA ALA A 162 -3.66 20.06 -0.70
C ALA A 162 -3.82 18.56 -0.90
N GLN A 163 -3.15 18.06 -1.94
CA GLN A 163 -3.20 16.69 -2.44
C GLN A 163 -3.21 15.64 -1.33
N ALA A 164 -4.14 14.69 -1.41
CA ALA A 164 -4.10 13.49 -0.59
C ALA A 164 -2.74 12.78 -0.84
N PRO A 165 -1.92 12.53 0.20
CA PRO A 165 -0.61 11.93 0.02
C PRO A 165 -0.76 10.49 -0.52
N GLU A 166 0.06 10.16 -1.53
CA GLU A 166 0.20 8.79 -2.02
C GLU A 166 0.90 7.93 -0.95
N ALA A 167 0.47 6.68 -0.79
CA ALA A 167 1.04 5.79 0.21
C ALA A 167 2.46 5.35 -0.21
N GLU A 168 3.49 5.85 0.46
CA GLU A 168 4.90 5.62 0.08
C GLU A 168 5.47 4.25 0.54
N ALA A 169 4.97 3.66 1.64
CA ALA A 169 5.49 2.38 2.16
C ALA A 169 4.51 1.63 3.08
N TRP A 170 4.67 0.31 3.16
CA TRP A 170 4.01 -0.54 4.17
C TRP A 170 4.91 -0.66 5.41
N VAL A 171 4.34 -0.48 6.60
CA VAL A 171 5.07 -0.64 7.87
C VAL A 171 4.33 -1.64 8.75
N ALA A 172 5.02 -2.69 9.20
CA ALA A 172 4.49 -3.65 10.16
C ALA A 172 4.61 -3.07 11.57
N PRO A 173 3.54 -3.11 12.40
CA PRO A 173 3.65 -2.80 13.82
C PRO A 173 4.62 -3.76 14.50
N ASN A 174 5.39 -3.30 15.50
CA ASN A 174 6.35 -4.16 16.24
C ASN A 174 5.68 -5.11 17.25
N GLY A 175 4.42 -5.48 17.01
CA GLY A 175 3.63 -6.40 17.83
C GLY A 175 3.09 -5.83 19.15
N ARG A 176 3.40 -4.58 19.51
CA ARG A 176 2.91 -3.96 20.76
C ARG A 176 1.50 -3.37 20.61
N VAL A 177 1.12 -3.01 19.39
CA VAL A 177 -0.18 -2.44 19.07
C VAL A 177 -0.85 -3.28 17.99
N SER A 178 -2.00 -3.87 18.33
CA SER A 178 -2.85 -4.53 17.34
C SER A 178 -3.52 -3.49 16.43
N PRO A 179 -3.61 -3.74 15.12
CA PRO A 179 -4.39 -2.91 14.22
C PRO A 179 -5.82 -2.72 14.76
N ALA A 180 -6.22 -1.46 14.89
CA ALA A 180 -7.51 -1.09 15.45
C ALA A 180 -8.05 0.15 14.74
N PRO A 181 -9.38 0.38 14.77
CA PRO A 181 -9.98 1.56 14.19
C PRO A 181 -9.38 2.84 14.78
N GLY A 182 -9.22 3.86 13.94
CA GLY A 182 -8.60 5.11 14.34
C GLY A 182 -7.07 5.10 14.34
N LEU A 183 -6.42 3.95 14.12
CA LEU A 183 -4.97 3.89 13.96
C LEU A 183 -4.52 4.30 12.56
N PHE A 184 -3.42 5.04 12.47
CA PHE A 184 -2.72 5.33 11.21
C PHE A 184 -1.22 5.46 11.45
N VAL A 185 -0.43 5.33 10.38
CA VAL A 185 1.03 5.51 10.42
C VAL A 185 1.39 6.83 9.75
N ALA A 186 2.33 7.56 10.33
CA ALA A 186 2.96 8.72 9.71
C ALA A 186 4.47 8.72 10.03
N GLN A 187 5.28 9.17 9.08
CA GLN A 187 6.69 9.43 9.34
C GLN A 187 6.83 10.75 10.10
N VAL A 188 7.60 10.74 11.19
CA VAL A 188 7.93 11.94 11.96
C VAL A 188 9.31 12.39 11.55
N VAL A 189 9.40 13.61 11.03
CA VAL A 189 10.65 14.25 10.63
C VAL A 189 10.92 15.42 11.58
N GLY A 190 12.15 15.53 12.05
CA GLY A 190 12.62 16.61 12.91
C GLY A 190 13.20 16.15 14.25
N GLU A 191 14.02 17.00 14.85
CA GLU A 191 14.78 16.67 16.08
C GLU A 191 14.06 17.09 17.37
N SER A 192 12.96 17.84 17.27
CA SER A 192 12.23 18.37 18.44
C SER A 192 11.69 17.33 19.42
N MET A 193 11.62 16.06 19.01
CA MET A 193 11.12 14.94 19.80
C MET A 193 12.12 13.77 19.89
N ASN A 194 13.40 13.98 19.57
CA ASN A 194 14.38 12.90 19.37
C ASN A 194 14.62 11.98 20.58
N GLN A 195 14.35 12.45 21.81
CA GLN A 195 14.43 11.62 23.03
C GLN A 195 13.33 10.56 23.09
N ARG A 196 12.25 10.71 22.32
CA ARG A 196 11.13 9.77 22.26
C ARG A 196 10.88 9.20 20.88
N ILE A 197 11.10 9.99 19.84
CA ILE A 197 10.83 9.66 18.45
C ILE A 197 12.09 10.02 17.66
N PRO A 198 12.90 9.04 17.23
CA PRO A 198 14.03 9.30 16.37
C PRO A 198 13.61 10.03 15.09
N ASN A 199 14.45 10.93 14.59
CA ASN A 199 14.19 11.63 13.34
C ASN A 199 14.03 10.62 12.18
N GLY A 200 13.00 10.80 11.37
CA GLY A 200 12.64 9.92 10.26
C GLY A 200 11.89 8.65 10.68
N ALA A 201 11.54 8.49 11.96
CA ALA A 201 10.84 7.30 12.44
C ALA A 201 9.38 7.26 12.00
N PHE A 202 8.92 6.08 11.61
CA PHE A 202 7.50 5.80 11.40
C PHE A 202 6.82 5.59 12.75
N CYS A 203 5.69 6.25 12.94
CA CYS A 203 4.94 6.26 14.20
C CYS A 203 3.48 5.86 13.96
N VAL A 204 2.94 5.04 14.86
CA VAL A 204 1.52 4.70 14.93
C VAL A 204 0.80 5.72 15.79
N PHE A 205 -0.23 6.34 15.23
CA PHE A 205 -1.09 7.31 15.89
C PHE A 205 -2.52 6.81 16.00
N ARG A 206 -3.27 7.25 17.02
CA ARG A 206 -4.70 6.97 17.22
C ARG A 206 -5.53 8.26 17.17
N ALA A 207 -6.59 8.25 16.38
CA ALA A 207 -7.60 9.31 16.29
C ALA A 207 -9.02 8.72 16.42
N PRO A 208 -9.97 9.41 17.07
CA PRO A 208 -9.77 10.64 17.84
C PRO A 208 -9.00 10.36 19.15
N VAL A 209 -8.47 11.41 19.77
CA VAL A 209 -7.82 11.29 21.08
C VAL A 209 -8.90 11.14 22.16
N GLU A 210 -8.87 10.03 22.89
CA GLU A 210 -9.84 9.72 23.94
C GLU A 210 -9.30 10.03 25.35
N GLY A 211 -10.12 10.66 26.19
CA GLY A 211 -9.76 10.97 27.58
C GLY A 211 -8.81 12.16 27.74
N SER A 212 -8.03 12.16 28.82
CA SER A 212 -7.12 13.27 29.16
C SER A 212 -5.92 13.33 28.21
N ARG A 213 -5.65 14.52 27.69
CA ARG A 213 -4.55 14.80 26.75
C ARG A 213 -3.23 15.13 27.45
N THR A 214 -3.28 15.60 28.70
CA THR A 214 -2.11 16.05 29.45
C THR A 214 -1.12 14.91 29.67
N GLY A 215 0.15 15.15 29.34
CA GLY A 215 1.23 14.17 29.45
C GLY A 215 1.32 13.21 28.26
N ARG A 216 0.48 13.37 27.22
CA ARG A 216 0.53 12.54 26.01
C ARG A 216 1.28 13.23 24.88
N VAL A 217 1.93 12.44 24.04
CA VAL A 217 2.53 12.93 22.80
C VAL A 217 1.44 12.96 21.74
N LEU A 218 1.16 14.13 21.18
CA LEU A 218 0.05 14.35 20.25
C LEU A 218 0.54 14.90 18.92
N LEU A 219 -0.09 14.44 17.84
CA LEU A 219 -0.08 15.12 16.56
C LEU A 219 -1.12 16.23 16.59
N VAL A 220 -0.66 17.46 16.40
CA VAL A 220 -1.52 18.65 16.41
C VAL A 220 -1.30 19.45 15.14
N GLN A 221 -2.37 20.12 14.69
CA GLN A 221 -2.33 21.08 13.61
C GLN A 221 -2.47 22.49 14.19
N HIS A 222 -1.64 23.43 13.76
CA HIS A 222 -1.73 24.83 14.16
C HIS A 222 -1.67 25.77 12.96
N ARG A 223 -2.64 26.68 12.82
CA ARG A 223 -2.74 27.57 11.65
C ARG A 223 -1.66 28.67 11.61
N ALA A 224 -1.16 29.10 12.76
CA ALA A 224 -0.20 30.21 12.85
C ALA A 224 1.27 29.77 13.00
N ILE A 225 1.54 28.47 12.99
CA ILE A 225 2.91 27.94 13.10
C ILE A 225 3.27 27.32 11.76
N SER A 226 4.17 27.98 11.05
CA SER A 226 4.95 27.33 10.00
C SER A 226 6.06 26.57 10.72
N ASP A 227 6.03 25.25 10.66
CA ASP A 227 7.13 24.42 11.15
C ASP A 227 8.42 24.80 10.40
N PRO A 228 9.51 25.22 11.08
CA PRO A 228 10.73 25.69 10.42
C PRO A 228 11.45 24.64 9.58
N GLU A 229 11.18 23.35 9.83
CA GLU A 229 11.86 22.22 9.17
C GLU A 229 11.06 21.67 7.98
N THR A 230 9.73 21.73 8.04
CA THR A 230 8.86 21.10 7.04
C THR A 230 7.97 22.08 6.27
N GLY A 231 7.83 23.33 6.74
CA GLY A 231 6.87 24.29 6.20
C GLY A 231 5.39 23.87 6.38
N GLY A 232 5.14 22.81 7.16
CA GLY A 232 3.83 22.23 7.39
C GLY A 232 3.09 22.87 8.57
N SER A 233 1.77 22.68 8.61
CA SER A 233 0.90 23.11 9.72
C SER A 233 0.79 22.07 10.85
N TYR A 234 1.58 21.01 10.81
CA TYR A 234 1.50 19.88 11.75
C TYR A 234 2.77 19.75 12.58
N THR A 235 2.61 19.42 13.86
CA THR A 235 3.75 19.11 14.74
C THR A 235 3.39 18.01 15.73
N VAL A 236 4.41 17.28 16.18
CA VAL A 236 4.28 16.28 17.24
C VAL A 236 4.97 16.81 18.49
N LYS A 237 4.24 16.91 19.59
CA LYS A 237 4.73 17.47 20.87
C LYS A 237 4.09 16.80 22.07
N LEU A 238 4.74 16.88 23.23
CA LEU A 238 4.13 16.52 24.51
C LEU A 238 3.11 17.60 24.89
N TYR A 239 1.85 17.21 25.00
CA TYR A 239 0.76 18.10 25.35
C TYR A 239 0.65 18.25 26.87
N GLU A 240 0.68 19.49 27.36
CA GLU A 240 0.45 19.79 28.76
C GLU A 240 -0.60 20.90 28.92
N ARG A 241 -1.64 20.65 29.71
CA ARG A 241 -2.59 21.70 30.06
C ARG A 241 -2.09 22.46 31.29
N VAL A 242 -1.81 23.75 31.11
CA VAL A 242 -1.29 24.63 32.17
C VAL A 242 -2.43 25.32 32.91
N SER A 243 -3.49 25.70 32.20
CA SER A 243 -4.72 26.26 32.78
C SER A 243 -5.93 25.87 31.93
N PRO A 244 -7.18 26.22 32.32
CA PRO A 244 -8.34 26.02 31.46
C PRO A 244 -8.18 26.66 30.08
N ASP A 245 -7.47 27.79 30.02
CA ASP A 245 -7.33 28.64 28.84
C ASP A 245 -5.92 28.60 28.23
N ALA A 246 -5.03 27.72 28.70
CA ALA A 246 -3.65 27.66 28.19
C ALA A 246 -3.11 26.22 28.12
N VAL A 247 -2.49 25.90 27.00
CA VAL A 247 -1.84 24.62 26.74
C VAL A 247 -0.40 24.87 26.29
N LEU A 248 0.48 23.94 26.62
CA LEU A 248 1.88 23.98 26.29
C LEU A 248 2.23 22.74 25.47
N LEU A 249 2.82 22.95 24.30
CA LEU A 249 3.35 21.90 23.45
C LEU A 249 4.85 21.83 23.68
N LYS A 250 5.29 20.86 24.50
CA LYS A 250 6.69 20.73 24.91
C LYS A 250 7.48 19.85 23.92
N PRO A 251 8.64 20.29 23.45
CA PRO A 251 9.59 19.40 22.80
C PRO A 251 10.15 18.39 23.81
N GLN A 252 10.69 17.29 23.31
CA GLN A 252 11.43 16.30 24.11
C GLN A 252 12.69 15.94 23.34
N THR A 253 13.70 16.77 23.51
CA THR A 253 14.94 16.73 22.75
C THR A 253 16.13 17.10 23.62
N ASP A 254 17.30 16.58 23.27
CA ASP A 254 18.61 17.00 23.81
C ASP A 254 19.29 18.08 22.96
N VAL A 255 18.68 18.47 21.84
CA VAL A 255 19.18 19.52 20.95
C VAL A 255 18.75 20.89 21.48
N ASP A 256 19.71 21.80 21.58
CA ASP A 256 19.44 23.19 21.97
C ASP A 256 18.61 23.93 20.92
N GLY A 257 17.76 24.87 21.36
CA GLY A 257 16.99 25.75 20.49
C GLY A 257 15.53 25.36 20.26
N TYR A 258 15.06 24.25 20.82
CA TYR A 258 13.64 23.91 20.83
C TYR A 258 12.98 24.39 22.13
N GLU A 259 12.16 25.43 22.03
CA GLU A 259 11.40 25.97 23.15
C GLU A 259 9.96 25.44 23.18
N PRO A 260 9.34 25.31 24.37
CA PRO A 260 7.92 25.00 24.50
C PRO A 260 7.04 26.05 23.80
N ILE A 261 6.02 25.59 23.08
CA ILE A 261 5.08 26.46 22.37
C ILE A 261 3.83 26.63 23.24
N GLU A 262 3.62 27.84 23.75
CA GLU A 262 2.43 28.19 24.53
C GLU A 262 1.28 28.61 23.62
N ILE A 263 0.11 28.01 23.82
CA ILE A 263 -1.09 28.28 23.04
C ILE A 263 -2.24 28.61 24.00
N GLN A 264 -2.87 29.75 23.76
CA GLN A 264 -4.08 30.15 24.47
C GLN A 264 -5.28 29.38 23.89
N ALA A 265 -6.03 28.69 24.73
CA ALA A 265 -7.14 27.81 24.35
C ALA A 265 -8.35 28.55 23.77
N SER A 266 -8.39 29.89 23.87
CA SER A 266 -9.34 30.74 23.15
C SER A 266 -9.05 30.88 21.66
N ALA A 267 -7.91 30.37 21.18
CA ALA A 267 -7.58 30.38 19.76
C ALA A 267 -8.17 29.14 19.07
N ASP A 268 -9.08 29.36 18.11
CA ASP A 268 -9.61 28.37 17.16
C ASP A 268 -8.51 27.71 16.27
N ASP A 269 -7.24 27.96 16.58
CA ASP A 269 -6.10 27.65 15.73
C ASP A 269 -5.43 26.31 16.04
N LEU A 270 -5.63 25.72 17.23
CA LEU A 270 -5.03 24.42 17.60
C LEU A 270 -6.03 23.27 17.49
N ARG A 271 -5.81 22.41 16.49
CA ARG A 271 -6.56 21.17 16.31
C ARG A 271 -5.73 19.98 16.76
N VAL A 272 -6.19 19.27 17.79
CA VAL A 272 -5.60 17.97 18.16
C VAL A 272 -6.10 16.90 17.20
N ILE A 273 -5.18 16.25 16.50
CA ILE A 273 -5.50 15.28 15.44
C ILE A 273 -5.49 13.86 16.01
N ALA A 274 -4.39 13.47 16.66
CA ALA A 274 -4.17 12.10 17.10
C ALA A 274 -3.16 12.00 18.25
N GLU A 275 -3.14 10.88 18.94
CA GLU A 275 -2.15 10.55 19.97
C GLU A 275 -1.15 9.52 19.46
N LEU A 276 0.12 9.66 19.85
CA LEU A 276 1.15 8.66 19.57
C LEU A 276 0.88 7.41 20.40
N VAL A 277 0.84 6.26 19.73
CA VAL A 277 0.67 4.95 20.36
C VAL A 277 1.98 4.16 20.37
N GLU A 278 2.71 4.19 19.26
CA GLU A 278 3.94 3.40 19.11
C GLU A 278 4.91 4.07 18.13
N VAL A 279 6.21 3.91 18.40
CA VAL A 279 7.30 4.30 17.48
C VAL A 279 7.85 3.02 16.86
N LEU A 280 7.78 2.90 15.54
CA LEU A 280 8.17 1.71 14.80
C LEU A 280 9.67 1.70 14.47
N GLY A 281 10.28 2.88 14.32
CA GLY A 281 11.69 3.06 13.97
C GLY A 281 11.87 3.69 12.59
N VAL A 282 13.13 3.87 12.18
CA VAL A 282 13.48 4.37 10.85
C VAL A 282 13.59 3.18 9.89
N LEU A 283 12.94 3.24 8.73
CA LEU A 283 13.10 2.22 7.70
C LEU A 283 14.50 2.33 7.11
N SER A 284 15.25 1.23 7.12
CA SER A 284 16.59 1.08 6.53
C SER A 284 16.52 0.72 5.06
#